data_AF-A0A6N9A4R4-F1
#
_entry.id   AF-A0A6N9A4R4-F1
#
_cell.length_a   1.000
_cell.length_b   1.000
_cell.length_c   1.000
_cell.angle_alpha   90.00
_cell.angle_beta   90.00
_cell.angle_gamma   90.00
#
_symmetry.space_group_name_H-M   'P 1'
#
loop_
_entity.id
_entity.type
_entity.pdbx_description
1 polymer ?
#
loop_
_entity_poly.entity_id
_entity_poly.type
_entity_poly.pdbx_seq_one_letter_code
_entity_poly.pdbx_strand_id
1 'polypeptide(L)'
;MFQWPSDGQFAAVSWWIWSVASDLGFIMPFLLFAGGVKLAFVLGYSRRLLPTAIGFGLAIGAVSYYLAAWGAPEMESRYWDTLGAEAAEQRSFGPATPTAIVHNLRALENNPPVEYSLRAANRSQAPPNVLRWYLHLPIAMAVFGLINTLMGVLAAQLTENFGRGPRRNALLALGVLGGLAYFGAVMIAGPIEPFLRDGTMRSGVVAAWVPLVVPLLLASVLFGIARKRYV
;
A
#
# COMPACT_ATOMS: atom_id res chain seq x y z
N MET A 1 31.77 13.65 21.90
CA MET A 1 31.50 12.28 22.37
C MET A 1 30.00 12.05 22.21
N PHE A 2 29.58 11.28 21.21
CA PHE A 2 28.16 11.03 20.96
C PHE A 2 27.74 9.92 21.94
N GLN A 3 26.92 10.24 22.93
CA GLN A 3 26.32 9.19 23.78
C GLN A 3 25.32 8.44 22.91
N TRP A 4 25.60 7.17 22.67
CA TRP A 4 24.63 6.28 22.03
C TRP A 4 23.39 6.18 22.93
N PRO A 5 22.17 6.20 22.35
CA PRO A 5 20.94 6.03 23.12
C PRO A 5 20.99 4.71 23.90
N SER A 6 20.42 4.69 25.11
CA SER A 6 20.24 3.43 25.84
C SER A 6 19.34 2.46 25.07
N ASP A 7 19.46 1.16 25.32
CA ASP A 7 18.71 0.12 24.58
C ASP A 7 17.19 0.39 24.54
N GLY A 8 16.63 0.92 25.63
CA GLY A 8 15.22 1.34 25.70
C GLY A 8 14.88 2.57 24.84
N GLN A 9 15.79 3.52 24.68
CA GLN A 9 15.59 4.67 23.78
C GLN A 9 15.69 4.26 22.31
N PHE A 10 16.59 3.34 21.98
CA PHE A 10 16.74 2.83 20.62
C PHE A 10 15.52 1.97 20.20
N ALA A 11 14.97 1.17 21.12
CA ALA A 11 13.73 0.44 20.91
C ALA A 11 12.53 1.38 20.66
N ALA A 12 12.38 2.44 21.46
CA ALA A 12 11.30 3.42 21.30
C ALA A 12 11.39 4.18 19.96
N VAL A 13 12.60 4.59 19.55
CA VAL A 13 12.81 5.26 18.27
C VAL A 13 12.53 4.31 17.10
N SER A 14 13.02 3.07 17.15
CA SER A 14 12.79 2.07 16.09
C SER A 14 11.30 1.74 15.94
N TRP A 15 10.58 1.60 17.06
CA TRP A 15 9.13 1.42 17.06
C TRP A 15 8.37 2.60 16.46
N TRP A 16 8.77 3.83 16.79
CA TRP A 16 8.16 5.04 16.25
C TRP A 16 8.39 5.15 14.74
N ILE A 17 9.63 4.93 14.27
CA ILE A 17 9.96 4.96 12.84
C ILE A 17 9.17 3.87 12.08
N TRP A 18 9.09 2.67 12.63
CA TRP A 18 8.30 1.57 12.05
C TRP A 18 6.81 1.95 11.93
N SER A 19 6.22 2.46 13.01
CA SER A 19 4.82 2.91 13.02
C SER A 19 4.57 3.99 11.97
N VAL A 20 5.44 5.02 11.92
CA VAL A 20 5.34 6.10 10.94
C VAL A 20 5.51 5.58 9.51
N ALA A 21 6.48 4.71 9.25
CA ALA A 21 6.69 4.16 7.91
C ALA A 21 5.50 3.31 7.45
N SER A 22 4.90 2.53 8.35
CA SER A 22 3.69 1.74 8.12
C SER A 22 2.48 2.65 7.84
N ASP A 23 2.27 3.67 8.69
CA ASP A 23 1.16 4.61 8.56
C ASP A 23 1.29 5.47 7.30
N LEU A 24 2.49 5.91 6.96
CA LEU A 24 2.76 6.62 5.71
C LEU A 24 2.46 5.72 4.51
N GLY A 25 2.86 4.45 4.55
CA GLY A 25 2.48 3.47 3.52
C GLY A 25 0.97 3.42 3.28
N PHE A 26 0.18 3.54 4.36
CA PHE A 26 -1.29 3.53 4.31
C PHE A 26 -1.91 4.87 3.87
N ILE A 27 -1.37 6.01 4.33
CA ILE A 27 -1.93 7.34 4.11
C ILE A 27 -1.54 7.92 2.74
N MET A 28 -0.39 7.53 2.19
CA MET A 28 0.16 8.10 0.96
C MET A 28 -0.76 8.05 -0.26
N PRO A 29 -1.56 7.00 -0.50
CA PRO A 29 -2.56 7.00 -1.57
C PRO A 29 -3.62 8.11 -1.45
N PHE A 30 -3.98 8.55 -0.24
CA PHE A 30 -4.91 9.67 -0.03
C PHE A 30 -4.23 11.02 -0.31
N LEU A 31 -2.97 11.16 0.10
CA LEU A 31 -2.15 12.32 -0.22
C LEU A 31 -1.94 12.46 -1.73
N LEU A 32 -1.81 11.33 -2.44
CA LEU A 32 -1.70 11.30 -3.89
C LEU A 32 -2.97 11.79 -4.61
N PHE A 33 -4.14 11.47 -4.09
CA PHE A 33 -5.40 12.05 -4.59
C PHE A 33 -5.42 13.58 -4.42
N ALA A 34 -5.11 14.06 -3.22
CA ALA A 34 -5.02 15.51 -2.95
C ALA A 34 -3.95 16.19 -3.81
N GLY A 35 -2.82 15.53 -4.04
CA GLY A 35 -1.77 15.97 -4.95
C GLY A 35 -2.26 16.11 -6.39
N GLY A 36 -3.02 15.13 -6.90
CA GLY A 36 -3.67 15.20 -8.20
C GLY A 36 -4.63 16.40 -8.33
N VAL A 37 -5.45 16.62 -7.30
CA VAL A 37 -6.35 17.80 -7.22
C VAL A 37 -5.54 19.10 -7.28
N LYS A 38 -4.46 19.19 -6.49
CA LYS A 38 -3.62 20.38 -6.42
C LYS A 38 -2.90 20.65 -7.74
N LEU A 39 -2.38 19.60 -8.41
CA LEU A 39 -1.74 19.71 -9.72
C LEU A 39 -2.71 20.29 -10.75
N ALA A 40 -3.96 19.83 -10.78
CA ALA A 40 -4.97 20.37 -11.67
C ALA A 40 -5.24 21.87 -11.41
N PHE A 41 -5.22 22.33 -10.16
CA PHE A 41 -5.40 23.75 -9.84
C PHE A 41 -4.19 24.61 -10.21
N VAL A 42 -2.97 24.08 -10.06
CA VAL A 42 -1.73 24.84 -10.32
C VAL A 42 -1.42 24.89 -11.81
N LEU A 43 -1.53 23.76 -12.51
CA LEU A 43 -1.12 23.63 -13.91
C LEU A 43 -2.26 23.90 -14.90
N GLY A 44 -3.50 23.98 -14.41
CA GLY A 44 -4.70 24.03 -15.24
C GLY A 44 -4.78 22.85 -16.22
N TYR A 45 -5.57 23.01 -17.28
CA TYR A 45 -5.74 22.03 -18.36
C TYR A 45 -4.60 22.02 -19.39
N SER A 46 -3.37 22.28 -18.94
CA SER A 46 -2.23 22.33 -19.85
C SER A 46 -1.82 20.93 -20.33
N ARG A 47 -1.17 20.86 -21.51
CA ARG A 47 -0.58 19.61 -22.04
C ARG A 47 0.42 18.95 -21.09
N ARG A 48 0.94 19.71 -20.11
CA ARG A 48 1.88 19.24 -19.09
C ARG A 48 1.20 18.58 -17.89
N LEU A 49 -0.12 18.75 -17.70
CA LEU A 49 -0.81 18.24 -16.51
C LEU A 49 -0.69 16.72 -16.39
N LEU A 50 -1.05 15.99 -17.46
CA LEU A 50 -1.04 14.54 -17.47
C LEU A 50 0.35 13.93 -17.25
N PRO A 51 1.41 14.32 -18.00
CA PRO A 51 2.75 13.77 -17.76
C PRO A 51 3.28 14.13 -16.37
N THR A 52 2.99 15.32 -15.84
CA THR A 52 3.39 15.69 -14.47
C THR A 52 2.64 14.87 -13.43
N ALA A 53 1.34 14.63 -13.61
CA ALA A 53 0.56 13.80 -12.70
C ALA A 53 1.05 12.34 -12.69
N ILE A 54 1.37 11.78 -13.85
CA ILE A 54 1.96 10.44 -13.95
C ILE A 54 3.33 10.40 -13.27
N GLY A 55 4.23 11.35 -13.58
CA GLY A 55 5.55 11.42 -12.96
C GLY A 55 5.50 11.57 -11.44
N PHE A 56 4.60 12.43 -10.94
CA PHE A 56 4.35 12.59 -9.51
C PHE A 56 3.81 11.30 -8.87
N GLY A 57 2.80 10.69 -9.48
CA GLY A 57 2.22 9.42 -9.02
C GLY A 57 3.25 8.30 -8.96
N LEU A 58 4.09 8.16 -9.98
CA LEU A 58 5.17 7.17 -10.03
C LEU A 58 6.25 7.43 -8.96
N ALA A 59 6.69 8.68 -8.80
CA ALA A 59 7.72 9.03 -7.82
C ALA A 59 7.25 8.73 -6.38
N ILE A 60 6.05 9.17 -6.03
CA ILE A 60 5.48 8.92 -4.70
C ILE A 60 5.12 7.44 -4.52
N GLY A 61 4.62 6.77 -5.56
CA GLY A 61 4.38 5.33 -5.56
C GLY A 61 5.66 4.52 -5.31
N ALA A 62 6.79 4.92 -5.91
CA ALA A 62 8.09 4.29 -5.66
C ALA A 62 8.56 4.49 -4.21
N VAL A 63 8.37 5.69 -3.64
CA VAL A 63 8.67 5.95 -2.22
C VAL A 63 7.77 5.12 -1.32
N SER A 64 6.47 5.06 -1.60
CA SER A 64 5.51 4.26 -0.84
C SER A 64 5.85 2.77 -0.90
N TYR A 65 6.20 2.25 -2.07
CA TYR A 65 6.68 0.87 -2.24
C TYR A 65 7.95 0.63 -1.43
N TYR A 66 8.95 1.52 -1.50
CA TYR A 66 10.18 1.38 -0.73
C TYR A 66 9.90 1.35 0.78
N LEU A 67 9.08 2.27 1.28
CA LEU A 67 8.70 2.31 2.70
C LEU A 67 7.95 1.05 3.14
N ALA A 68 6.99 0.58 2.34
CA ALA A 68 6.17 -0.58 2.69
C ALA A 68 6.92 -1.92 2.55
N ALA A 69 7.75 -2.08 1.52
CA ALA A 69 8.42 -3.34 1.19
C ALA A 69 9.82 -3.47 1.82
N TRP A 70 10.50 -2.36 2.11
CA TRP A 70 11.87 -2.38 2.64
C TRP A 70 11.98 -1.61 3.95
N GLY A 71 11.60 -0.33 3.96
CA GLY A 71 11.80 0.56 5.10
C GLY A 71 11.14 0.04 6.38
N ALA A 72 9.84 -0.23 6.35
CA ALA A 72 9.09 -0.71 7.51
C ALA A 72 9.54 -2.11 7.96
N PRO A 73 9.72 -3.13 7.08
CA PRO A 73 10.24 -4.44 7.50
C PRO A 73 11.63 -4.40 8.13
N GLU A 74 12.54 -3.57 7.61
CA GLU A 74 13.89 -3.40 8.17
C GLU A 74 13.85 -2.76 9.56
N MET A 75 13.01 -1.74 9.75
CA MET A 75 12.86 -1.10 11.06
C MET A 75 12.14 -2.00 12.07
N GLU A 76 11.12 -2.75 11.63
CA GLU A 76 10.48 -3.80 12.43
C GLU A 76 11.54 -4.81 12.91
N SER A 77 12.40 -5.27 12.00
CA SER A 77 13.48 -6.21 12.32
C SER A 77 14.44 -5.66 13.37
N ARG A 78 14.92 -4.42 13.19
CA ARG A 78 15.81 -3.77 14.17
C ARG A 78 15.16 -3.59 15.53
N TYR A 79 13.86 -3.27 15.56
CA TYR A 79 13.10 -3.20 16.80
C TYR A 79 13.07 -4.54 17.52
N TRP A 80 12.76 -5.64 16.82
CA TRP A 80 12.76 -6.97 17.44
C TRP A 80 14.13 -7.44 17.91
N ASP A 81 15.21 -7.06 17.21
CA ASP A 81 16.59 -7.37 17.63
C ASP A 81 16.92 -6.76 18.99
N THR A 82 16.27 -5.65 19.37
CA THR A 82 16.45 -5.00 20.68
C THR A 82 15.70 -5.70 21.82
N LEU A 83 14.73 -6.56 21.51
CA LEU A 83 13.89 -7.25 22.49
C LEU A 83 14.42 -8.63 22.90
N GLY A 84 15.53 -9.09 22.30
CA GLY A 84 16.25 -10.32 22.71
C GLY A 84 16.14 -11.51 21.75
N ALA A 85 16.89 -12.57 22.05
CA ALA A 85 17.15 -13.71 21.15
C ALA A 85 15.92 -14.57 20.84
N GLU A 86 14.94 -14.68 21.75
CA GLU A 86 13.70 -15.45 21.51
C GLU A 86 12.83 -14.84 20.39
N ALA A 87 12.96 -13.54 20.12
CA ALA A 87 12.29 -12.86 19.00
C ALA A 87 13.06 -13.01 17.66
N ALA A 88 14.32 -13.45 17.70
CA ALA A 88 15.16 -13.65 16.52
C ALA A 88 14.93 -15.03 15.87
N GLU A 89 14.66 -16.08 16.67
CA GLU A 89 14.34 -17.43 16.14
C GLU A 89 13.08 -17.44 15.25
N GLN A 90 12.16 -16.50 15.45
CA GLN A 90 10.94 -16.35 14.63
C GLN A 90 11.20 -15.76 13.23
N ARG A 91 12.44 -15.34 12.93
CA ARG A 91 12.84 -14.68 11.66
C ARG A 91 13.97 -15.42 10.95
N SER A 92 13.81 -16.71 10.69
CA SER A 92 14.80 -17.56 10.00
C SER A 92 15.24 -17.05 8.61
N PHE A 93 14.42 -16.22 7.96
CA PHE A 93 14.71 -15.60 6.65
C PHE A 93 15.05 -14.10 6.72
N GLY A 94 15.17 -13.53 7.93
CA GLY A 94 15.46 -12.11 8.14
C GLY A 94 14.23 -11.18 8.09
N PRO A 95 14.40 -9.87 7.86
CA PRO A 95 13.30 -8.91 7.73
C PRO A 95 12.36 -9.31 6.59
N ALA A 96 11.06 -9.02 6.70
CA ALA A 96 10.04 -9.39 5.70
C ALA A 96 10.11 -8.54 4.41
N THR A 97 11.29 -8.42 3.81
CA THR A 97 11.52 -7.75 2.53
C THR A 97 11.16 -8.67 1.36
N PRO A 98 10.96 -8.14 0.14
CA PRO A 98 10.70 -8.96 -1.05
C PRO A 98 11.70 -10.10 -1.24
N THR A 99 12.98 -9.86 -0.96
CA THR A 99 14.02 -10.88 -1.11
C THR A 99 13.85 -12.01 -0.10
N ALA A 100 13.69 -11.69 1.19
CA ALA A 100 13.44 -12.66 2.24
C ALA A 100 12.14 -13.45 2.02
N ILE A 101 11.07 -12.79 1.57
CA ILE A 101 9.79 -13.43 1.24
C ILE A 101 9.97 -14.44 0.10
N VAL A 102 10.74 -14.11 -0.94
CA VAL A 102 11.04 -15.04 -2.04
C VAL A 102 11.88 -16.23 -1.56
N HIS A 103 12.86 -16.00 -0.68
CA HIS A 103 13.63 -17.09 -0.07
C HIS A 103 12.76 -18.01 0.78
N ASN A 104 11.89 -17.46 1.62
CA ASN A 104 10.93 -18.22 2.41
C ASN A 104 9.96 -19.02 1.53
N LEU A 105 9.41 -18.38 0.49
CA LEU A 105 8.53 -19.03 -0.49
C LEU A 105 9.21 -20.25 -1.13
N ARG A 106 10.45 -20.10 -1.61
CA ARG A 106 11.22 -21.21 -2.19
C ARG A 106 11.50 -22.31 -1.18
N ALA A 107 11.85 -21.96 0.05
CA ALA A 107 12.11 -22.94 1.10
C ALA A 107 10.86 -23.78 1.42
N LEU A 108 9.70 -23.12 1.52
CA LEU A 108 8.40 -23.75 1.73
C LEU A 108 7.92 -24.60 0.55
N GLU A 109 8.19 -24.16 -0.68
CA GLU A 109 7.87 -24.95 -1.88
C GLU A 109 8.73 -26.21 -1.97
N ASN A 110 10.00 -26.12 -1.54
CA ASN A 110 10.92 -27.27 -1.54
C ASN A 110 10.69 -28.23 -0.35
N ASN A 111 10.24 -27.71 0.79
CA ASN A 111 10.02 -28.47 2.02
C ASN A 111 8.71 -28.02 2.69
N PRO A 112 7.54 -28.43 2.16
CA PRO A 112 6.26 -28.01 2.72
C PRO A 112 6.07 -28.60 4.13
N PRO A 113 5.61 -27.80 5.10
CA PRO A 113 5.31 -28.30 6.43
C PRO A 113 4.08 -29.21 6.39
N VAL A 114 3.94 -30.06 7.41
CA VAL A 114 2.75 -30.90 7.58
C VAL A 114 1.50 -30.03 7.73
N GLU A 115 1.63 -28.88 8.41
CA GLU A 115 0.56 -27.91 8.60
C GLU A 115 1.06 -26.48 8.33
N TYR A 116 0.25 -25.70 7.61
CA TYR A 116 0.48 -24.27 7.45
C TYR A 116 -0.14 -23.47 8.59
N SER A 117 0.45 -22.33 8.93
CA SER A 117 0.01 -21.43 10.00
C SER A 117 -0.14 -20.00 9.49
N LEU A 118 -1.21 -19.33 9.92
CA LEU A 118 -1.40 -17.88 9.73
C LEU A 118 -0.92 -17.05 10.93
N ARG A 119 -0.33 -17.69 11.94
CA ARG A 119 0.12 -17.00 13.15
C ARG A 119 1.32 -16.11 12.81
N ALA A 120 1.27 -14.87 13.26
CA ALA A 120 2.35 -13.90 13.06
C ALA A 120 3.70 -14.38 13.62
N ALA A 121 3.70 -15.22 14.65
CA ALA A 121 4.90 -15.80 15.26
C ALA A 121 5.56 -16.93 14.43
N ASN A 122 4.84 -17.56 13.50
CA ASN A 122 5.34 -18.67 12.66
C ASN A 122 5.32 -18.28 11.18
N ARG A 123 5.98 -17.17 10.80
CA ARG A 123 6.03 -16.69 9.40
C ARG A 123 6.67 -17.71 8.44
N SER A 124 7.53 -18.59 8.95
CA SER A 124 8.14 -19.69 8.19
C SER A 124 7.17 -20.82 7.82
N GLN A 125 5.96 -20.83 8.39
CA GLN A 125 4.89 -21.79 8.08
C GLN A 125 3.71 -21.12 7.36
N ALA A 126 3.88 -19.88 6.88
CA ALA A 126 2.83 -19.19 6.14
C ALA A 126 2.48 -19.94 4.85
N PRO A 127 1.20 -20.06 4.46
CA PRO A 127 0.84 -20.64 3.18
C PRO A 127 1.50 -19.90 2.01
N PRO A 128 1.96 -20.58 0.93
CA PRO A 128 2.66 -19.95 -0.19
C PRO A 128 1.90 -18.76 -0.82
N ASN A 129 0.56 -18.85 -0.92
CA ASN A 129 -0.23 -17.74 -1.45
C ASN A 129 -0.29 -16.52 -0.53
N VAL A 130 -0.15 -16.70 0.78
CA VAL A 130 -0.05 -15.57 1.71
C VAL A 130 1.27 -14.83 1.47
N LEU A 131 2.37 -15.56 1.26
CA LEU A 131 3.66 -14.96 0.89
C LEU A 131 3.60 -14.23 -0.46
N ARG A 132 2.93 -14.81 -1.46
CA ARG A 132 2.70 -14.14 -2.75
C ARG A 132 1.85 -12.88 -2.58
N TRP A 133 0.82 -12.91 -1.72
CA TRP A 133 0.02 -11.73 -1.42
C TRP A 133 0.88 -10.61 -0.80
N TYR A 134 1.70 -10.92 0.21
CA TYR A 134 2.64 -9.97 0.81
C TYR A 134 3.65 -9.39 -0.20
N LEU A 135 4.09 -10.21 -1.17
CA LEU A 135 5.00 -9.76 -2.22
C LEU A 135 4.34 -8.76 -3.20
N HIS A 136 3.08 -8.99 -3.55
CA HIS A 136 2.38 -8.19 -4.56
C HIS A 136 1.64 -6.98 -3.99
N LEU A 137 1.20 -7.02 -2.73
CA LEU A 137 0.40 -5.96 -2.13
C LEU A 137 1.09 -4.58 -2.15
N PRO A 138 2.38 -4.42 -1.78
CA PRO A 138 3.04 -3.12 -1.85
C PRO A 138 3.07 -2.53 -3.27
N ILE A 139 3.19 -3.40 -4.28
CA ILE A 139 3.17 -3.00 -5.69
C ILE A 139 1.76 -2.54 -6.07
N ALA A 140 0.73 -3.31 -5.70
CA ALA A 140 -0.65 -2.93 -5.94
C ALA A 140 -1.00 -1.59 -5.26
N MET A 141 -0.52 -1.34 -4.03
CA MET A 141 -0.70 -0.06 -3.35
C MET A 141 -0.02 1.11 -4.06
N ALA A 142 1.18 0.90 -4.62
CA ALA A 142 1.86 1.91 -5.42
C ALA A 142 1.07 2.25 -6.70
N VAL A 143 0.55 1.22 -7.38
CA VAL A 143 -0.33 1.39 -8.56
C VAL A 143 -1.63 2.10 -8.19
N PHE A 144 -2.23 1.75 -7.06
CA PHE A 144 -3.40 2.45 -6.52
C PHE A 144 -3.11 3.94 -6.30
N GLY A 145 -1.95 4.28 -5.74
CA GLY A 145 -1.50 5.66 -5.58
C GLY A 145 -1.49 6.44 -6.90
N LEU A 146 -0.91 5.87 -7.96
CA LEU A 146 -0.92 6.47 -9.29
C LEU A 146 -2.34 6.69 -9.81
N ILE A 147 -3.22 5.69 -9.70
CA ILE A 147 -4.62 5.80 -10.10
C ILE A 147 -5.31 6.92 -9.32
N ASN A 148 -5.08 7.00 -8.00
CA ASN A 148 -5.63 8.06 -7.15
C ASN A 148 -5.16 9.45 -7.55
N THR A 149 -3.90 9.62 -7.97
CA THR A 149 -3.42 10.91 -8.52
C THR A 149 -4.23 11.31 -9.76
N LEU A 150 -4.45 10.38 -10.69
CA LEU A 150 -5.24 10.64 -11.89
C LEU A 150 -6.71 10.91 -11.58
N MET A 151 -7.29 10.17 -10.62
CA MET A 151 -8.64 10.42 -10.12
C MET A 151 -8.76 11.80 -9.47
N GLY A 152 -7.75 12.24 -8.71
CA GLY A 152 -7.70 13.58 -8.13
C GLY A 152 -7.71 14.67 -9.19
N VAL A 153 -6.97 14.47 -10.28
CA VAL A 153 -7.03 15.35 -11.45
C VAL A 153 -8.44 15.38 -12.03
N LEU A 154 -9.03 14.23 -12.37
CA LEU A 154 -10.38 14.17 -12.96
C LEU A 154 -11.45 14.78 -12.04
N ALA A 155 -11.38 14.53 -10.73
CA ALA A 155 -12.30 15.08 -9.75
C ALA A 155 -12.18 16.61 -9.67
N ALA A 156 -10.97 17.16 -9.74
CA ALA A 156 -10.74 18.60 -9.77
C ALA A 156 -11.37 19.27 -11.01
N GLN A 157 -11.35 18.58 -12.15
CA GLN A 157 -11.96 19.05 -13.40
C GLN A 157 -13.48 19.05 -13.30
N LEU A 158 -14.07 17.90 -12.92
CA LEU A 158 -15.52 17.74 -12.80
C LEU A 158 -16.16 18.72 -11.80
N THR A 159 -15.41 19.13 -10.79
CA THR A 159 -15.88 20.03 -9.74
C THR A 159 -15.51 21.50 -9.97
N GLU A 160 -14.95 21.87 -11.12
CA GLU A 160 -14.47 23.23 -11.38
C GLU A 160 -15.57 24.31 -11.29
N ASN A 161 -16.77 23.95 -11.75
CA ASN A 161 -17.91 24.87 -11.83
C ASN A 161 -18.72 24.89 -10.53
N PHE A 162 -18.29 24.15 -9.50
CA PHE A 162 -18.95 24.16 -8.21
C PHE A 162 -18.47 25.36 -7.38
N GLY A 163 -19.37 25.91 -6.56
CA GLY A 163 -18.98 26.87 -5.52
C GLY A 163 -17.95 26.27 -4.55
N ARG A 164 -17.18 27.12 -3.87
CA ARG A 164 -16.04 26.70 -3.00
C ARG A 164 -16.41 25.59 -2.00
N GLY A 165 -17.54 25.74 -1.31
CA GLY A 165 -18.02 24.76 -0.32
C GLY A 165 -18.38 23.40 -0.94
N PRO A 166 -19.35 23.34 -1.86
CA PRO A 166 -19.72 22.11 -2.55
C PRO A 166 -18.54 21.41 -3.23
N ARG A 167 -17.61 22.17 -3.84
CA ARG A 167 -16.38 21.63 -4.43
C ARG A 167 -15.52 20.89 -3.41
N ARG A 168 -15.22 21.52 -2.28
CA ARG A 168 -14.41 20.91 -1.22
C ARG A 168 -15.06 19.62 -0.70
N ASN A 169 -16.37 19.64 -0.46
CA ASN A 169 -17.10 18.48 0.04
C ASN A 169 -17.09 17.33 -0.96
N ALA A 170 -17.31 17.62 -2.26
CA ALA A 170 -17.26 16.62 -3.32
C ALA A 170 -15.87 15.98 -3.43
N LEU A 171 -14.80 16.79 -3.40
CA LEU A 171 -13.42 16.29 -3.47
C LEU A 171 -13.06 15.42 -2.25
N LEU A 172 -13.46 15.85 -1.05
CA LEU A 172 -13.25 15.06 0.17
C LEU A 172 -14.04 13.75 0.12
N ALA A 173 -15.31 13.78 -0.28
CA ALA A 173 -16.14 12.58 -0.40
C ALA A 173 -15.54 11.58 -1.41
N LEU A 174 -15.13 12.04 -2.59
CA LEU A 174 -14.51 11.19 -3.61
C LEU A 174 -13.19 10.57 -3.11
N GLY A 175 -12.33 11.36 -2.47
CA GLY A 175 -11.05 10.87 -1.94
C GLY A 175 -11.24 9.87 -0.79
N VAL A 176 -12.10 10.19 0.18
CA VAL A 176 -12.35 9.34 1.35
C VAL A 176 -13.08 8.05 0.95
N LEU A 177 -14.18 8.15 0.21
CA LEU A 177 -14.95 6.97 -0.20
C LEU A 177 -14.15 6.07 -1.15
N GLY A 178 -13.38 6.65 -2.08
CA GLY A 178 -12.50 5.90 -2.97
C GLY A 178 -11.44 5.11 -2.20
N GLY A 179 -10.79 5.74 -1.21
CA GLY A 179 -9.83 5.06 -0.36
C GLY A 179 -10.45 4.00 0.54
N LEU A 180 -11.56 4.30 1.21
CA LEU A 180 -12.28 3.33 2.05
C LEU A 180 -12.73 2.10 1.24
N ALA A 181 -13.23 2.31 0.02
CA ALA A 181 -13.65 1.21 -0.84
C ALA A 181 -12.47 0.31 -1.26
N TYR A 182 -11.32 0.90 -1.61
CA TYR A 182 -10.10 0.14 -1.90
C TYR A 182 -9.63 -0.65 -0.68
N PHE A 183 -9.50 -0.01 0.49
CA PHE A 183 -9.03 -0.69 1.70
C PHE A 183 -10.02 -1.75 2.20
N GLY A 184 -11.32 -1.50 2.07
CA GLY A 184 -12.35 -2.52 2.33
C GLY A 184 -12.17 -3.74 1.42
N ALA A 185 -11.89 -3.54 0.14
CA ALA A 185 -11.60 -4.63 -0.79
C ALA A 185 -10.30 -5.37 -0.45
N VAL A 186 -9.24 -4.66 -0.03
CA VAL A 186 -7.99 -5.27 0.45
C VAL A 186 -8.23 -6.11 1.70
N MET A 187 -9.06 -5.64 2.64
CA MET A 187 -9.39 -6.36 3.88
C MET A 187 -10.14 -7.67 3.59
N ILE A 188 -11.11 -7.64 2.67
CA ILE A 188 -11.86 -8.84 2.23
C ILE A 188 -10.94 -9.81 1.49
N ALA A 189 -10.06 -9.30 0.62
CA ALA A 189 -9.12 -10.13 -0.14
C ALA A 189 -7.92 -10.62 0.69
N GLY A 190 -7.73 -10.08 1.89
CA GLY A 190 -6.57 -10.33 2.73
C GLY A 190 -6.59 -11.69 3.44
N PRO A 191 -5.46 -12.08 4.06
CA PRO A 191 -5.28 -13.39 4.72
C PRO A 191 -6.14 -13.60 5.98
N ILE A 192 -6.89 -12.58 6.40
CA ILE A 192 -7.81 -12.66 7.54
C ILE A 192 -9.07 -13.45 7.17
N GLU A 193 -9.48 -13.44 5.89
CA GLU A 193 -10.68 -14.12 5.40
C GLU A 193 -10.48 -15.61 5.03
N PRO A 194 -11.57 -16.39 4.92
CA PRO A 194 -11.56 -17.81 4.50
C PRO A 194 -10.88 -18.05 3.14
N PHE A 195 -10.82 -17.02 2.28
CA PHE A 195 -10.31 -17.10 0.91
C PHE A 195 -8.84 -17.58 0.80
N LEU A 196 -8.04 -17.39 1.86
CA LEU A 196 -6.66 -17.88 1.96
C LEU A 196 -6.49 -19.07 2.93
N ARG A 197 -7.55 -19.49 3.62
CA ARG A 197 -7.54 -20.57 4.63
C ARG A 197 -7.75 -21.97 4.05
N ASP A 198 -8.51 -22.12 2.97
CA ASP A 198 -9.02 -23.44 2.57
C ASP A 198 -8.07 -24.32 1.72
N GLY A 199 -6.76 -24.05 1.67
CA GLY A 199 -5.74 -24.93 1.04
C GLY A 199 -5.88 -25.20 -0.48
N THR A 200 -7.03 -24.87 -1.08
CA THR A 200 -7.43 -25.08 -2.48
C THR A 200 -7.26 -23.83 -3.36
N MET A 201 -6.86 -22.71 -2.75
CA MET A 201 -6.09 -21.59 -3.31
C MET A 201 -6.47 -21.03 -4.71
N ARG A 202 -7.23 -19.92 -4.72
CA ARG A 202 -7.57 -19.11 -5.93
C ARG A 202 -6.49 -18.10 -6.40
N SER A 203 -5.30 -18.07 -5.79
CA SER A 203 -4.13 -17.19 -6.06
C SER A 203 -4.00 -15.94 -5.18
N GLY A 204 -2.91 -15.88 -4.39
CA GLY A 204 -2.55 -14.70 -3.59
C GLY A 204 -2.13 -13.49 -4.42
N VAL A 205 -1.67 -13.73 -5.66
CA VAL A 205 -1.44 -12.66 -6.64
C VAL A 205 -2.77 -12.00 -6.96
N VAL A 206 -3.77 -12.78 -7.38
CA VAL A 206 -5.11 -12.26 -7.73
C VAL A 206 -5.70 -11.48 -6.55
N ALA A 207 -5.61 -12.00 -5.33
CA ALA A 207 -6.09 -11.32 -4.13
C ALA A 207 -5.42 -9.95 -3.88
N ALA A 208 -4.14 -9.77 -4.23
CA ALA A 208 -3.46 -8.49 -4.09
C ALA A 208 -3.87 -7.47 -5.16
N TRP A 209 -4.19 -7.92 -6.39
CA TRP A 209 -4.47 -7.04 -7.53
C TRP A 209 -5.96 -6.74 -7.74
N VAL A 210 -6.87 -7.67 -7.41
CA VAL A 210 -8.32 -7.49 -7.57
C VAL A 210 -8.86 -6.21 -6.90
N PRO A 211 -8.39 -5.79 -5.71
CA PRO A 211 -8.83 -4.53 -5.11
C PRO A 211 -8.66 -3.30 -6.01
N LEU A 212 -7.73 -3.31 -6.97
CA LEU A 212 -7.54 -2.22 -7.95
C LEU A 212 -8.70 -2.08 -8.94
N VAL A 213 -9.55 -3.09 -9.09
CA VAL A 213 -10.77 -2.98 -9.91
C VAL A 213 -11.65 -1.83 -9.41
N VAL A 214 -11.75 -1.63 -8.10
CA VAL A 214 -12.56 -0.57 -7.49
C VAL A 214 -12.11 0.84 -7.95
N PRO A 215 -10.86 1.28 -7.72
CA PRO A 215 -10.41 2.59 -8.18
C PRO A 215 -10.36 2.71 -9.71
N LEU A 216 -10.13 1.63 -10.45
CA LEU A 216 -10.20 1.65 -11.92
C LEU A 216 -11.61 1.91 -12.44
N LEU A 217 -12.62 1.28 -11.84
CA LEU A 217 -14.03 1.53 -12.18
C LEU A 217 -14.42 2.97 -11.84
N LEU A 218 -14.04 3.46 -10.65
CA LEU A 218 -14.27 4.85 -10.27
C LEU A 218 -13.59 5.83 -11.23
N ALA A 219 -12.33 5.61 -11.57
CA ALA A 219 -11.60 6.42 -12.54
C ALA A 219 -12.27 6.39 -13.93
N SER A 220 -12.75 5.22 -14.38
CA SER A 220 -13.45 5.05 -15.66
C SER A 220 -14.77 5.81 -15.70
N VAL A 221 -15.54 5.77 -14.60
CA VAL A 221 -16.79 6.55 -14.46
C VAL A 221 -16.50 8.05 -14.49
N LEU A 222 -15.53 8.52 -13.69
CA LEU A 222 -15.13 9.93 -13.67
C LEU A 222 -14.65 10.40 -15.05
N PHE A 223 -13.84 9.60 -15.73
CA PHE A 223 -13.37 9.87 -17.08
C PHE A 223 -14.53 9.94 -18.08
N GLY A 224 -15.47 9.00 -18.03
CA GLY A 224 -16.66 8.98 -18.90
C GLY A 224 -17.54 10.22 -18.72
N ILE A 225 -17.72 10.68 -17.47
CA ILE A 225 -18.46 11.92 -17.17
C ILE A 225 -17.68 13.15 -17.68
N ALA A 226 -16.37 13.20 -17.43
CA ALA A 226 -15.54 14.33 -17.85
C ALA A 226 -15.52 14.45 -19.38
N ARG A 227 -15.34 13.33 -20.09
CA ARG A 227 -15.37 13.30 -21.55
C ARG A 227 -16.66 13.88 -22.11
N LYS A 228 -17.83 13.50 -21.58
CA LYS A 228 -19.13 14.04 -22.03
C LYS A 228 -19.30 15.54 -21.81
N ARG A 229 -18.54 16.13 -20.88
CA ARG A 229 -18.65 17.55 -20.53
C ARG A 229 -17.72 18.44 -21.37
N TYR A 230 -16.56 17.90 -21.77
CA TYR A 230 -15.48 18.68 -22.37
C TYR A 230 -15.14 18.30 -23.82
N VAL A 231 -15.73 17.22 -24.35
CA VAL A 231 -15.60 16.75 -25.74
C VAL A 231 -16.98 16.67 -26.35
#